data_AF-A0A938WZ23-F1
#
_entry.id   AF-A0A938WZ23-F1
#
_cell.length_a   1.000
_cell.length_b   1.000
_cell.length_c   1.000
_cell.angle_alpha   90.00
_cell.angle_beta   90.00
_cell.angle_gamma   90.00
#
_symmetry.space_group_name_H-M   'P 1'
#
loop_
_entity.id
_entity.type
_entity.pdbx_description
1 polymer ?
#
loop_
_entity_poly.entity_id
_entity_poly.type
_entity_poly.pdbx_seq_one_letter_code
_entity_poly.pdbx_strand_id
1 'polypeptide(L)'
;TYQMVAGIFDIMNHITEQYFSGTDDSTSDYLSEGLMRSLIHASRVAVKNPHDYEARSNIMWCATWALNTLVACGKTTDWEVHMLGQAVGAHTDATHGMTLAAVALPYYRLIMPYGVAKFARFATNVWGVSLEGKSDEEIAAAGLDAMEAWMREIGCVMSISELGATEDMIEGLADSTLVM
;
A
#
# COMPACT_ATOMS: atom_id res chain seq x y z
N THR A 1 8.26 11.62 13.35
CA THR A 1 7.94 10.22 12.99
C THR A 1 6.65 10.10 12.21
N TYR A 2 5.52 10.67 12.66
CA TYR A 2 4.22 10.59 11.95
C TYR A 2 4.28 10.88 10.44
N GLN A 3 4.79 12.04 10.02
CA GLN A 3 4.90 12.40 8.59
C GLN A 3 5.82 11.48 7.79
N MET A 4 6.84 10.89 8.43
CA MET A 4 7.72 9.92 7.78
C MET A 4 6.97 8.60 7.53
N VAL A 5 6.18 8.13 8.49
CA VAL A 5 5.35 6.92 8.34
C VAL A 5 4.27 7.14 7.28
N ALA A 6 3.62 8.31 7.29
CA ALA A 6 2.67 8.69 6.25
C ALA A 6 3.31 8.61 4.86
N GLY A 7 4.48 9.24 4.68
CA GLY A 7 5.21 9.18 3.41
C GLY A 7 5.66 7.76 3.03
N ILE A 8 6.07 6.93 3.99
CA ILE A 8 6.42 5.52 3.73
C ILE A 8 5.22 4.76 3.18
N PHE A 9 4.04 4.93 3.77
CA PHE A 9 2.86 4.22 3.31
C PHE A 9 2.34 4.75 1.97
N ASP A 10 2.42 6.06 1.75
CA ASP A 10 2.14 6.69 0.45
C ASP A 10 3.01 6.09 -0.68
N ILE A 11 4.31 5.92 -0.43
CA ILE A 11 5.22 5.24 -1.38
C ILE A 11 4.79 3.80 -1.63
N MET A 12 4.46 3.04 -0.57
CA MET A 12 3.97 1.67 -0.71
C MET A 12 2.71 1.64 -1.58
N ASN A 13 1.78 2.56 -1.34
CA ASN A 13 0.49 2.57 -2.02
C ASN A 13 0.60 2.96 -3.50
N HIS A 14 1.47 3.93 -3.82
CA HIS A 14 1.83 4.22 -5.22
C HIS A 14 2.32 2.96 -5.95
N ILE A 15 3.16 2.14 -5.31
CA ILE A 15 3.68 0.91 -5.93
C ILE A 15 2.56 -0.13 -6.07
N THR A 16 1.77 -0.37 -5.01
CA THR A 16 0.74 -1.42 -5.02
C THR A 16 -0.38 -1.15 -6.01
N GLU A 17 -0.79 0.09 -6.22
CA GLU A 17 -1.84 0.40 -7.20
C GLU A 17 -1.37 0.34 -8.66
N GLN A 18 -0.07 0.43 -8.90
CA GLN A 18 0.50 0.11 -10.21
C GLN A 18 0.69 -1.43 -10.36
N TYR A 19 1.02 -2.11 -9.27
CA TYR A 19 1.32 -3.55 -9.24
C TYR A 19 0.09 -4.46 -9.29
N PHE A 20 -0.97 -4.17 -8.52
CA PHE A 20 -2.23 -4.92 -8.48
C PHE A 20 -3.13 -4.65 -9.69
N SER A 21 -2.51 -4.53 -10.86
CA SER A 21 -3.19 -4.35 -12.12
C SER A 21 -2.75 -5.42 -13.13
N GLY A 22 -3.72 -5.91 -13.90
CA GLY A 22 -3.52 -6.93 -14.92
C GLY A 22 -3.09 -8.30 -14.39
N THR A 23 -2.95 -9.25 -15.31
CA THR A 23 -2.47 -10.62 -15.07
C THR A 23 -1.14 -10.89 -15.74
N ASP A 24 -0.46 -9.84 -16.21
CA ASP A 24 0.81 -9.92 -16.91
C ASP A 24 1.94 -10.32 -15.96
N ASP A 25 3.01 -10.86 -16.54
CA ASP A 25 4.32 -10.97 -15.90
C ASP A 25 5.25 -10.00 -16.63
N SER A 26 5.41 -8.79 -16.08
CA SER A 26 6.17 -7.72 -16.74
C SER A 26 7.37 -7.25 -15.91
N THR A 27 8.34 -6.64 -16.58
CA THR A 27 9.51 -6.02 -15.94
C THR A 27 9.10 -5.07 -14.80
N SER A 28 7.97 -4.38 -14.95
CA SER A 28 7.41 -3.47 -13.94
C SER A 28 7.01 -4.19 -12.66
N ASP A 29 6.54 -5.44 -12.72
CA ASP A 29 6.26 -6.25 -11.53
C ASP A 29 7.54 -6.54 -10.75
N TYR A 30 8.60 -6.97 -11.42
CA TYR A 30 9.89 -7.29 -10.78
C TYR A 30 10.53 -6.04 -10.15
N LEU A 31 10.44 -4.89 -10.83
CA LEU A 31 10.90 -3.61 -10.28
C LEU A 31 10.09 -3.23 -9.04
N SER A 32 8.77 -3.32 -9.11
CA SER A 32 7.86 -3.02 -8.00
C SER A 32 8.13 -3.90 -6.78
N GLU A 33 8.33 -5.20 -6.97
CA GLU A 33 8.67 -6.15 -5.91
C GLU A 33 10.01 -5.81 -5.24
N GLY A 34 11.02 -5.42 -6.01
CA GLY A 34 12.29 -4.93 -5.48
C GLY A 34 12.14 -3.66 -4.66
N LEU A 35 11.36 -2.69 -5.14
CA LEU A 35 11.08 -1.44 -4.44
C LEU A 35 10.32 -1.68 -3.13
N MET A 36 9.28 -2.51 -3.14
CA MET A 36 8.50 -2.85 -1.94
C MET A 36 9.40 -3.51 -0.87
N ARG A 37 10.22 -4.50 -1.24
CA ARG A 37 11.16 -5.13 -0.29
C ARG A 37 12.15 -4.13 0.30
N SER A 38 12.70 -3.24 -0.52
CA SER A 38 13.61 -2.18 -0.07
C SER A 38 12.92 -1.21 0.90
N LEU A 39 11.71 -0.77 0.57
CA LEU A 39 10.91 0.13 1.42
C LEU A 39 10.55 -0.51 2.76
N ILE A 40 10.14 -1.77 2.78
CA ILE A 40 9.83 -2.53 4.00
C ILE A 40 11.07 -2.61 4.90
N HIS A 41 12.23 -2.92 4.33
CA HIS A 41 13.48 -2.97 5.09
C HIS A 41 13.86 -1.60 5.66
N ALA A 42 13.94 -0.57 4.81
CA ALA A 42 14.38 0.75 5.19
C ALA A 42 13.40 1.42 6.17
N SER A 43 12.09 1.22 6.01
CA SER A 43 11.08 1.76 6.93
C SER A 43 11.26 1.25 8.35
N ARG A 44 11.50 -0.05 8.55
CA ARG A 44 11.77 -0.66 9.88
C ARG A 44 12.99 -0.05 10.56
N VAL A 45 14.02 0.27 9.81
CA VAL A 45 15.22 0.96 10.33
C VAL A 45 14.88 2.40 10.68
N ALA A 46 14.24 3.14 9.76
CA ALA A 46 13.92 4.55 9.92
C ALA A 46 12.96 4.84 11.08
N VAL A 47 11.96 3.98 11.33
CA VAL A 47 11.04 4.18 12.47
C VAL A 47 11.72 4.00 13.83
N LYS A 48 12.76 3.16 13.91
CA LYS A 48 13.57 2.97 15.12
C LYS A 48 14.64 4.06 15.27
N ASN A 49 15.28 4.45 14.17
CA ASN A 49 16.26 5.53 14.12
C ASN A 49 15.93 6.51 12.97
N PRO A 50 15.16 7.58 13.24
CA PRO A 50 14.72 8.53 12.20
C PRO A 50 15.85 9.31 11.52
N HIS A 51 17.04 9.32 12.12
CA HIS A 51 18.24 10.00 11.61
C HIS A 51 19.20 9.06 10.88
N ASP A 52 18.82 7.79 10.70
CA ASP A 52 19.61 6.83 9.91
C ASP A 52 19.67 7.25 8.44
N TYR A 53 20.84 7.69 7.99
CA TYR A 53 21.00 8.24 6.64
C TYR A 53 20.75 7.19 5.55
N GLU A 54 21.18 5.95 5.77
CA GLU A 54 21.04 4.88 4.78
C GLU A 54 19.58 4.51 4.59
N ALA A 55 18.83 4.34 5.68
CA ALA A 55 17.39 4.10 5.62
C ALA A 55 16.65 5.28 4.96
N ARG A 56 16.96 6.51 5.37
CA ARG A 56 16.29 7.72 4.83
C ARG A 56 16.59 7.95 3.36
N SER A 57 17.82 7.73 2.92
CA SER A 57 18.20 7.88 1.51
C SER A 57 17.56 6.80 0.63
N ASN A 58 17.50 5.55 1.09
CA ASN A 58 16.81 4.48 0.38
C ASN A 58 15.29 4.73 0.28
N ILE A 59 14.64 5.22 1.34
CA ILE A 59 13.21 5.61 1.29
C ILE A 59 12.99 6.73 0.27
N MET A 60 13.82 7.77 0.29
CA MET A 60 13.73 8.90 -0.65
C MET A 60 13.90 8.44 -2.10
N TRP A 61 14.85 7.53 -2.35
CA TRP A 61 15.08 6.99 -3.68
C TRP A 61 13.94 6.07 -4.13
N CYS A 62 13.42 5.23 -3.24
CA CYS A 62 12.24 4.41 -3.51
C CYS A 62 11.02 5.27 -3.87
N ALA A 63 10.80 6.38 -3.15
CA ALA A 63 9.74 7.35 -3.45
C ALA A 63 9.80 7.89 -4.88
N THR A 64 11.01 8.14 -5.38
CA THR A 64 11.22 8.65 -6.74
C THR A 64 10.77 7.63 -7.78
N TRP A 65 11.13 6.36 -7.62
CA TRP A 65 10.77 5.30 -8.57
C TRP A 65 9.34 4.82 -8.44
N ALA A 66 8.73 4.93 -7.26
CA ALA A 66 7.34 4.60 -7.03
C ALA A 66 6.39 5.47 -7.87
N LEU A 67 6.74 6.74 -8.14
CA LEU A 67 5.86 7.66 -8.85
C LEU A 67 6.60 8.57 -9.86
N ASN A 68 7.43 7.97 -10.72
CA ASN A 68 8.01 8.68 -11.88
C ASN A 68 7.67 8.02 -13.23
N THR A 69 6.57 7.28 -13.29
CA THR A 69 6.08 6.52 -14.47
C THR A 69 6.85 5.23 -14.77
N LEU A 70 8.02 4.98 -14.19
CA LEU A 70 8.81 3.79 -14.51
C LEU A 70 8.01 2.50 -14.30
N VAL A 71 7.42 2.33 -13.11
CA VAL A 71 6.69 1.10 -12.76
C VAL A 71 5.25 1.05 -13.28
N ALA A 72 4.74 2.15 -13.86
CA ALA A 72 3.48 2.17 -14.59
C ALA A 72 3.61 1.63 -16.03
N CYS A 73 4.84 1.60 -16.58
CA CYS A 73 5.05 1.18 -17.97
C CYS A 73 4.49 -0.24 -18.19
N GLY A 74 3.53 -0.38 -19.10
CA GLY A 74 2.88 -1.66 -19.41
C GLY A 74 1.78 -2.09 -18.45
N LYS A 75 1.39 -1.24 -17.49
CA LYS A 75 0.35 -1.53 -16.48
C LYS A 75 -0.89 -0.67 -16.74
N THR A 76 -2.08 -1.20 -16.43
CA THR A 76 -3.34 -0.43 -16.50
C THR A 76 -3.54 0.45 -15.27
N THR A 77 -2.94 0.07 -14.13
CA THR A 77 -3.05 0.74 -12.81
C THR A 77 -4.47 0.70 -12.22
N ASP A 78 -4.61 1.01 -10.93
CA ASP A 78 -5.85 0.94 -10.14
C ASP A 78 -6.29 2.33 -9.64
N TRP A 79 -5.56 2.89 -8.66
CA TRP A 79 -5.75 4.22 -8.04
C TRP A 79 -6.95 4.40 -7.09
N GLU A 80 -7.79 3.39 -6.88
CA GLU A 80 -8.99 3.51 -6.06
C GLU A 80 -8.71 3.75 -4.55
N VAL A 81 -7.59 3.23 -4.00
CA VAL A 81 -7.18 3.58 -2.62
C VAL A 81 -6.84 5.06 -2.53
N HIS A 82 -6.24 5.66 -3.55
CA HIS A 82 -6.05 7.12 -3.58
C HIS A 82 -7.37 7.87 -3.66
N MET A 83 -8.34 7.38 -4.44
CA MET A 83 -9.66 8.04 -4.54
C MET A 83 -10.42 7.98 -3.21
N LEU A 84 -10.40 6.83 -2.53
CA LEU A 84 -10.95 6.66 -1.19
C LEU A 84 -10.22 7.53 -0.16
N GLY A 85 -8.89 7.52 -0.16
CA GLY A 85 -8.07 8.32 0.77
C GLY A 85 -8.23 9.82 0.58
N GLN A 86 -8.36 10.30 -0.67
CA GLN A 86 -8.65 11.70 -0.97
C GLN A 86 -9.99 12.14 -0.40
N ALA A 87 -11.04 11.32 -0.53
CA ALA A 87 -12.33 11.59 0.08
C ALA A 87 -12.21 11.70 1.60
N VAL A 88 -11.51 10.76 2.26
CA VAL A 88 -11.25 10.85 3.71
C VAL A 88 -10.54 12.16 4.06
N GLY A 89 -9.46 12.49 3.34
CA GLY A 89 -8.73 13.74 3.56
C GLY A 89 -9.58 15.00 3.39
N ALA A 90 -10.50 15.01 2.41
CA ALA A 90 -11.40 16.13 2.18
C ALA A 90 -12.39 16.37 3.32
N HIS A 91 -12.83 15.30 4.00
CA HIS A 91 -13.80 15.41 5.10
C HIS A 91 -13.16 15.55 6.48
N THR A 92 -11.92 15.09 6.67
CA THR A 92 -11.28 15.06 8.00
C THR A 92 -10.01 15.90 8.13
N ASP A 93 -9.50 16.51 7.04
CA ASP A 93 -8.21 17.22 7.00
C ASP A 93 -7.02 16.35 7.46
N ALA A 94 -7.13 15.03 7.29
CA ALA A 94 -6.10 14.08 7.70
C ALA A 94 -4.92 14.05 6.73
N THR A 95 -3.73 13.74 7.27
CA THR A 95 -2.51 13.61 6.46
C THR A 95 -2.65 12.49 5.43
N HIS A 96 -2.36 12.80 4.16
CA HIS A 96 -2.63 11.95 3.01
C HIS A 96 -2.21 10.47 3.17
N GLY A 97 -0.94 10.19 3.45
CA GLY A 97 -0.49 8.78 3.59
C GLY A 97 -1.20 7.99 4.69
N MET A 98 -1.75 8.66 5.71
CA MET A 98 -2.56 7.99 6.74
C MET A 98 -3.99 7.73 6.28
N THR A 99 -4.55 8.60 5.43
CA THR A 99 -5.84 8.33 4.77
C THR A 99 -5.77 7.09 3.90
N LEU A 100 -4.67 6.92 3.14
CA LEU A 100 -4.42 5.72 2.33
C LEU A 100 -4.31 4.47 3.20
N ALA A 101 -3.54 4.54 4.29
CA ALA A 101 -3.36 3.43 5.22
C ALA A 101 -4.69 2.94 5.83
N ALA A 102 -5.57 3.87 6.16
CA ALA A 102 -6.86 3.57 6.76
C ALA A 102 -7.83 2.80 5.84
N VAL A 103 -7.67 2.91 4.51
CA VAL A 103 -8.62 2.34 3.53
C VAL A 103 -8.01 1.24 2.64
N ALA A 104 -6.69 1.14 2.56
CA ALA A 104 -5.98 0.20 1.68
C ALA A 104 -6.34 -1.27 1.93
N LEU A 105 -6.27 -1.75 3.18
CA LEU A 105 -6.52 -3.17 3.49
C LEU A 105 -7.97 -3.61 3.24
N PRO A 106 -9.00 -2.86 3.69
CA PRO A 106 -10.38 -3.16 3.32
C PRO A 106 -10.58 -3.26 1.81
N TYR A 107 -10.02 -2.31 1.06
CA TYR A 107 -10.11 -2.29 -0.41
C TYR A 107 -9.38 -3.49 -1.04
N TYR A 108 -8.12 -3.76 -0.66
CA TYR A 108 -7.37 -4.88 -1.21
C TYR A 108 -8.00 -6.23 -0.88
N ARG A 109 -8.58 -6.40 0.32
CA ARG A 109 -9.35 -7.60 0.67
C ARG A 109 -10.62 -7.74 -0.18
N LEU A 110 -11.29 -6.64 -0.52
CA LEU A 110 -12.45 -6.63 -1.40
C LEU A 110 -12.09 -7.07 -2.83
N ILE A 111 -10.95 -6.60 -3.36
CA ILE A 111 -10.56 -6.89 -4.75
C ILE A 111 -9.73 -8.17 -4.92
N MET A 112 -9.16 -8.72 -3.84
CA MET A 112 -8.31 -9.92 -3.87
C MET A 112 -8.93 -11.10 -4.65
N PRO A 113 -10.23 -11.44 -4.49
CA PRO A 113 -10.84 -12.55 -5.24
C PRO A 113 -10.79 -12.39 -6.76
N TYR A 114 -10.64 -11.16 -7.28
CA TYR A 114 -10.57 -10.88 -8.72
C TYR A 114 -9.13 -10.88 -9.25
N GLY A 115 -8.14 -10.95 -8.37
CA GLY A 115 -6.71 -10.87 -8.69
C GLY A 115 -5.85 -11.88 -7.94
N VAL A 116 -6.43 -13.02 -7.52
CA VAL A 116 -5.80 -13.98 -6.58
C VAL A 116 -4.35 -14.31 -6.94
N ALA A 117 -4.07 -14.64 -8.21
CA ALA A 117 -2.71 -14.95 -8.65
C ALA A 117 -1.71 -13.80 -8.44
N LYS A 118 -2.13 -12.54 -8.64
CA LYS A 118 -1.29 -11.35 -8.44
C LYS A 118 -1.05 -11.09 -6.95
N PHE A 119 -2.07 -11.25 -6.11
CA PHE A 119 -1.92 -11.15 -4.65
C PHE A 119 -1.09 -12.30 -4.06
N ALA A 120 -1.21 -13.52 -4.58
CA ALA A 120 -0.37 -14.64 -4.19
C ALA A 120 1.11 -14.39 -4.57
N ARG A 121 1.35 -13.86 -5.78
CA ARG A 121 2.69 -13.41 -6.20
C ARG A 121 3.25 -12.33 -5.28
N PHE A 122 2.46 -11.33 -4.90
CA PHE A 122 2.86 -10.33 -3.90
C PHE A 122 3.26 -10.98 -2.57
N ALA A 123 2.44 -11.88 -2.04
CA ALA A 123 2.71 -12.59 -0.80
C ALA A 123 4.04 -13.36 -0.85
N THR A 124 4.30 -14.09 -1.92
CA THR A 124 5.54 -14.87 -2.06
C THR A 124 6.76 -13.98 -2.33
N ASN A 125 6.66 -13.06 -3.29
CA ASN A 125 7.82 -12.31 -3.76
C ASN A 125 8.21 -11.13 -2.85
N VAL A 126 7.24 -10.52 -2.16
CA VAL A 126 7.50 -9.37 -1.27
C VAL A 126 7.67 -9.83 0.17
N TRP A 127 6.83 -10.77 0.62
CA TRP A 127 6.78 -11.19 2.03
C TRP A 127 7.40 -12.56 2.31
N GLY A 128 7.76 -13.33 1.28
CA GLY A 128 8.34 -14.67 1.46
C GLY A 128 7.33 -15.68 2.01
N VAL A 129 6.03 -15.49 1.77
CA VAL A 129 5.00 -16.44 2.20
C VAL A 129 5.21 -17.77 1.50
N SER A 130 5.30 -18.85 2.29
CA SER A 130 5.44 -20.22 1.80
C SER A 130 4.19 -20.67 1.03
N LEU A 131 4.43 -21.36 -0.09
CA LEU A 131 3.42 -22.00 -0.93
C LEU A 131 2.97 -23.36 -0.40
N GLU A 132 3.77 -23.99 0.46
CA GLU A 132 3.58 -25.39 0.83
C GLU A 132 2.29 -25.60 1.62
N GLY A 133 1.41 -26.44 1.08
CA GLY A 133 0.16 -26.84 1.72
C GLY A 133 -0.93 -25.74 1.76
N LYS A 134 -0.82 -24.69 0.94
CA LYS A 134 -1.81 -23.61 0.85
C LYS A 134 -2.36 -23.45 -0.55
N SER A 135 -3.62 -23.06 -0.64
CA SER A 135 -4.25 -22.53 -1.86
C SER A 135 -3.73 -21.13 -2.19
N ASP A 136 -3.91 -20.70 -3.45
CA ASP A 136 -3.51 -19.35 -3.87
C ASP A 136 -4.26 -18.27 -3.09
N GLU A 137 -5.53 -18.50 -2.73
CA GLU A 137 -6.32 -17.60 -1.89
C GLU A 137 -5.74 -17.48 -0.47
N GLU A 138 -5.31 -18.59 0.13
CA GLU A 138 -4.65 -18.58 1.45
C GLU A 138 -3.29 -17.88 1.40
N ILE A 139 -2.55 -18.03 0.31
CA ILE A 139 -1.28 -17.34 0.09
C ILE A 139 -1.52 -15.84 -0.09
N ALA A 140 -2.48 -15.46 -0.93
CA ALA A 140 -2.88 -14.08 -1.17
C ALA A 140 -3.32 -13.38 0.12
N ALA A 141 -4.19 -14.01 0.90
CA ALA A 141 -4.65 -13.51 2.20
C ALA A 141 -3.49 -13.33 3.18
N ALA A 142 -2.57 -14.31 3.25
CA ALA A 142 -1.39 -14.21 4.11
C ALA A 142 -0.45 -13.06 3.70
N GLY A 143 -0.40 -12.68 2.42
CA GLY A 143 0.32 -11.49 1.96
C GLY A 143 -0.29 -10.19 2.49
N LEU A 144 -1.63 -10.07 2.45
CA LEU A 144 -2.34 -8.92 3.02
C LEU A 144 -2.19 -8.85 4.55
N ASP A 145 -2.20 -10.00 5.23
CA ASP A 145 -1.97 -10.06 6.68
C ASP A 145 -0.54 -9.66 7.05
N ALA A 146 0.45 -10.02 6.23
CA ALA A 146 1.84 -9.58 6.41
C ALA A 146 1.98 -8.05 6.20
N MET A 147 1.29 -7.50 5.20
CA MET A 147 1.21 -6.05 4.99
C MET A 147 0.54 -5.35 6.19
N GLU A 148 -0.57 -5.89 6.70
CA GLU A 148 -1.24 -5.36 7.90
C GLU A 148 -0.31 -5.37 9.12
N ALA A 149 0.40 -6.46 9.35
CA ALA A 149 1.35 -6.56 10.45
C ALA A 149 2.47 -5.51 10.34
N TRP A 150 3.01 -5.30 9.13
CA TRP A 150 4.01 -4.26 8.88
C TRP A 150 3.44 -2.85 9.06
N MET A 151 2.23 -2.57 8.59
CA MET A 151 1.55 -1.27 8.79
C MET A 151 1.42 -0.95 10.28
N ARG A 152 0.98 -1.92 11.08
CA ARG A 152 0.89 -1.79 12.54
C ARG A 152 2.28 -1.63 13.17
N GLU A 153 3.28 -2.37 12.69
CA GLU A 153 4.67 -2.30 13.16
C GLU A 153 5.26 -0.89 13.00
N ILE A 154 5.04 -0.25 11.84
CA ILE A 154 5.60 1.08 11.54
C ILE A 154 4.74 2.23 12.08
N GLY A 155 3.54 1.95 12.59
CA GLY A 155 2.64 2.93 13.20
C GLY A 155 1.72 3.65 12.23
N CYS A 156 1.26 2.97 11.18
CA CYS A 156 0.18 3.48 10.32
C CYS A 156 -1.15 3.56 11.09
N VAL A 157 -2.00 4.48 10.64
CA VAL A 157 -3.42 4.50 11.03
C VAL A 157 -4.15 3.35 10.34
N MET A 158 -5.04 2.66 11.05
CA MET A 158 -5.68 1.44 10.57
C MET A 158 -7.18 1.58 10.28
N SER A 159 -7.77 2.74 10.59
CA SER A 159 -9.19 3.02 10.35
C SER A 159 -9.45 4.52 10.15
N ILE A 160 -10.48 4.86 9.38
CA ILE A 160 -10.87 6.26 9.15
C ILE A 160 -11.44 6.93 10.40
N SER A 161 -11.98 6.15 11.36
CA SER A 161 -12.43 6.67 12.65
C SER A 161 -11.28 7.23 13.50
N GLU A 162 -10.07 6.67 13.39
CA GLU A 162 -8.88 7.24 14.04
C GLU A 162 -8.47 8.58 13.44
N LEU A 163 -8.96 8.89 12.23
CA LEU A 163 -8.74 10.16 11.54
C LEU A 163 -9.88 11.17 11.78
N GLY A 164 -10.89 10.81 12.58
CA GLY A 164 -12.01 11.69 12.91
C GLY A 164 -13.25 11.48 12.03
N ALA A 165 -13.28 10.47 11.15
CA ALA A 165 -14.49 10.12 10.42
C ALA A 165 -15.55 9.52 11.37
N THR A 166 -16.81 9.91 11.16
CA THR A 166 -17.97 9.39 11.88
C THR A 166 -18.92 8.68 10.91
N GLU A 167 -19.86 7.89 11.44
CA GLU A 167 -20.78 7.09 10.62
C GLU A 167 -21.67 7.95 9.71
N ASP A 168 -22.06 9.15 10.16
CA ASP A 168 -22.83 10.11 9.37
C ASP A 168 -22.05 10.73 8.19
N MET A 169 -20.71 10.57 8.16
CA MET A 169 -19.88 11.03 7.05
C MET A 169 -19.81 10.02 5.89
N ILE A 170 -20.26 8.78 6.07
CA ILE A 170 -20.05 7.69 5.09
C ILE A 170 -20.62 8.04 3.71
N GLU A 171 -21.86 8.53 3.64
CA GLU A 171 -22.48 8.94 2.37
C GLU A 171 -21.69 10.07 1.69
N GLY A 172 -21.26 11.07 2.47
CA GLY A 172 -20.46 12.17 1.95
C GLY A 172 -19.08 11.74 1.45
N LEU A 173 -18.46 10.78 2.12
CA LEU A 173 -17.21 10.15 1.69
C LEU A 173 -17.40 9.41 0.36
N ALA A 174 -18.44 8.57 0.26
CA ALA A 174 -18.77 7.84 -0.94
C ALA A 174 -19.05 8.77 -2.14
N ASP A 175 -19.85 9.83 -1.93
CA ASP A 175 -20.15 10.83 -2.96
C ASP A 175 -18.89 11.62 -3.41
N SER A 176 -17.88 11.71 -2.55
CA SER A 176 -16.62 12.41 -2.84
C SER A 176 -15.56 11.49 -3.46
N THR A 177 -15.78 10.18 -3.51
CA THR A 177 -14.88 9.21 -4.12
C THR A 177 -15.14 9.13 -5.63
N LEU A 178 -14.09 9.31 -6.43
CA LEU A 178 -14.15 9.06 -7.86
C LEU A 178 -13.91 7.58 -8.13
N VAL A 179 -14.82 6.90 -8.82
CA VAL A 179 -14.61 5.54 -9.29
C VAL A 179 -13.80 5.58 -10.59
N MET A 180 -12.68 4.86 -10.62
CA MET A 180 -11.79 4.79 -11.79
C MET A 180 -12.04 3.60 -12.73
#